data_AF-A0A077B0X3-F1
#
_entry.id   AF-A0A077B0X3-F1
#
_cell.length_a   1.000
_cell.length_b   1.000
_cell.length_c   1.000
_cell.angle_alpha   90.00
_cell.angle_beta   90.00
_cell.angle_gamma   90.00
#
_symmetry.space_group_name_H-M   'P 1'
#
loop_
_entity.id
_entity.type
_entity.pdbx_description
1 polymer ?
#
loop_
_entity_poly.entity_id
_entity_poly.type
_entity_poly.pdbx_seq_one_letter_code
_entity_poly.pdbx_strand_id
1 'polypeptide(L)'
;MSPMEPILKNKKSIEYDDYRDAPVYDPTFNKYFNELLEKNNISEYYFNESINGFIFLTPKGKLSALFTVSEEIFEGLHWQFIGDLEKEAATNKQISSSFIKELEENRKLLCFPFYGNDQHPLPEEWEKYAYPLEILQGENIYYIAYARDIDYIDPVEIYSFEKYQRKKK
;
A
#
# COMPACT_ATOMS: atom_id res chain seq x y z
N MET A 1 38.88 -44.02 -3.92
CA MET A 1 37.96 -42.96 -3.46
C MET A 1 37.47 -42.22 -4.69
N SER A 2 36.22 -42.41 -5.07
CA SER A 2 35.60 -41.73 -6.21
C SER A 2 35.19 -40.32 -5.78
N PRO A 3 35.47 -39.25 -6.54
CA PRO A 3 34.98 -37.93 -6.19
C PRO A 3 33.46 -37.87 -6.42
N MET A 4 32.71 -37.53 -5.36
CA MET A 4 31.30 -37.18 -5.44
C MET A 4 31.17 -35.85 -6.20
N GLU A 5 30.47 -35.86 -7.33
CA GLU A 5 29.98 -34.64 -7.95
C GLU A 5 28.88 -34.02 -7.07
N PRO A 6 28.90 -32.70 -6.83
CA PRO A 6 27.83 -32.04 -6.11
C PRO A 6 26.57 -32.00 -6.98
N ILE A 7 25.51 -32.64 -6.49
CA ILE A 7 24.14 -32.53 -7.01
C ILE A 7 23.73 -31.05 -6.94
N LEU A 8 23.76 -30.36 -8.08
CA LEU A 8 23.13 -29.06 -8.26
C LEU A 8 21.63 -29.21 -8.07
N LYS A 9 21.17 -29.02 -6.83
CA LYS A 9 19.76 -28.87 -6.49
C LYS A 9 19.18 -27.73 -7.33
N ASN A 10 18.16 -28.08 -8.12
CA ASN A 10 17.16 -27.24 -8.76
C ASN A 10 17.37 -25.73 -8.52
N LYS A 11 18.01 -25.05 -9.48
CA LYS A 11 17.70 -23.64 -9.71
C LYS A 11 16.21 -23.61 -10.05
N LYS A 12 15.36 -23.22 -9.08
CA LYS A 12 14.06 -22.65 -9.43
C LYS A 12 14.38 -21.55 -10.44
N SER A 13 13.85 -21.68 -11.66
CA SER A 13 13.82 -20.57 -12.58
C SER A 13 13.22 -19.39 -11.82
N ILE A 14 13.95 -18.29 -11.77
CA ILE A 14 13.36 -17.01 -11.43
C ILE A 14 12.45 -16.73 -12.63
N GLU A 15 11.17 -17.09 -12.52
CA GLU A 15 10.16 -16.51 -13.38
C GLU A 15 10.20 -15.02 -13.07
N TYR A 16 10.66 -14.24 -14.04
CA TYR A 16 10.52 -12.79 -13.95
C TYR A 16 9.03 -12.54 -14.12
N ASP A 17 8.40 -11.92 -13.12
CA ASP A 17 7.05 -11.40 -13.24
C ASP A 17 6.97 -10.65 -14.56
N ASP A 18 5.98 -11.02 -15.37
CA ASP A 18 5.69 -10.26 -16.56
C ASP A 18 5.28 -8.88 -16.09
N TYR A 19 6.08 -7.85 -16.38
CA TYR A 19 5.78 -6.49 -15.97
C TYR A 19 4.39 -6.02 -16.45
N ARG A 20 3.80 -6.72 -17.43
CA ARG A 20 2.43 -6.53 -17.92
C ARG A 20 1.36 -6.94 -16.91
N ASP A 21 1.69 -7.72 -15.88
CA ASP A 21 0.79 -8.08 -14.79
C ASP A 21 0.64 -6.95 -13.76
N ALA A 22 1.42 -5.86 -13.89
CA ALA A 22 1.32 -4.70 -13.02
C ALA A 22 -0.02 -3.97 -13.21
N PRO A 23 -0.63 -3.42 -12.14
CA PRO A 23 -1.95 -2.80 -12.19
C PRO A 23 -2.09 -1.69 -13.26
N VAL A 24 -1.02 -0.95 -13.53
CA VAL A 24 -1.02 0.15 -14.51
C VAL A 24 -1.27 -0.31 -15.95
N TYR A 25 -1.08 -1.59 -16.27
CA TYR A 25 -1.40 -2.16 -17.58
C TYR A 25 -2.83 -2.71 -17.65
N ASP A 26 -3.52 -2.88 -16.51
CA ASP A 26 -4.88 -3.39 -16.43
C ASP A 26 -5.91 -2.30 -16.76
N PRO A 27 -6.78 -2.48 -17.79
CA PRO A 27 -7.79 -1.49 -18.14
C PRO A 27 -8.79 -1.19 -17.01
N THR A 28 -9.07 -2.18 -16.16
CA THR A 28 -10.00 -2.04 -15.03
C THR A 28 -9.39 -1.17 -13.94
N PHE A 29 -8.12 -1.40 -13.62
CA PHE A 29 -7.36 -0.54 -12.73
C PHE A 29 -7.27 0.88 -13.28
N ASN A 30 -6.94 1.03 -14.56
CA ASN A 30 -6.86 2.35 -15.20
C ASN A 30 -8.19 3.12 -15.14
N LYS A 31 -9.32 2.43 -15.32
CA LYS A 31 -10.64 3.05 -15.15
C LYS A 31 -10.86 3.49 -13.70
N TYR A 32 -10.65 2.61 -12.74
CA TYR A 32 -10.77 2.93 -11.31
C TYR A 32 -9.87 4.12 -10.92
N PHE A 33 -8.62 4.10 -11.37
CA PHE A 33 -7.63 5.12 -11.08
C PHE A 33 -8.09 6.48 -11.62
N ASN A 34 -8.53 6.56 -12.88
CA ASN A 34 -9.03 7.81 -13.46
C ASN A 34 -10.28 8.34 -12.74
N GLU A 35 -11.23 7.46 -12.40
CA GLU A 35 -12.41 7.84 -11.61
C GLU A 35 -12.02 8.38 -10.23
N LEU A 36 -11.01 7.78 -9.59
CA LEU A 36 -10.45 8.24 -8.32
C LEU A 36 -9.82 9.62 -8.46
N LEU A 37 -9.03 9.86 -9.52
CA LEU A 37 -8.42 11.16 -9.79
C LEU A 37 -9.48 12.27 -9.93
N GLU A 38 -10.51 12.02 -10.74
CA GLU A 38 -11.61 12.97 -10.97
C GLU A 38 -12.40 13.24 -9.69
N LYS A 39 -12.84 12.18 -8.99
CA LYS A 39 -13.64 12.27 -7.77
C LYS A 39 -12.95 13.07 -6.66
N ASN A 40 -11.62 13.02 -6.58
CA ASN A 40 -10.85 13.67 -5.54
C ASN A 40 -10.16 14.97 -5.99
N ASN A 41 -10.39 15.41 -7.23
CA ASN A 41 -9.75 16.60 -7.81
C ASN A 41 -8.21 16.56 -7.67
N ILE A 42 -7.63 15.43 -8.04
CA ILE A 42 -6.18 15.20 -8.03
C ILE A 42 -5.60 15.81 -9.31
N SER A 43 -4.54 16.60 -9.18
CA SER A 43 -3.85 17.24 -10.30
C SER A 43 -2.48 16.65 -10.60
N GLU A 44 -1.85 16.04 -9.59
CA GLU A 44 -0.51 15.45 -9.71
C GLU A 44 -0.49 14.11 -8.99
N TYR A 45 0.20 13.13 -9.55
CA TYR A 45 0.39 11.81 -8.95
C TYR A 45 1.79 11.29 -9.23
N TYR A 46 2.34 10.55 -8.26
CA TYR A 46 3.68 9.98 -8.33
C TYR A 46 3.63 8.54 -7.84
N PHE A 47 4.21 7.63 -8.62
CA PHE A 47 4.42 6.27 -8.14
C PHE A 47 5.43 6.29 -7.00
N ASN A 48 5.10 5.60 -5.91
CA ASN A 48 5.93 5.44 -4.75
C ASN A 48 6.11 3.95 -4.50
N GLU A 49 7.29 3.46 -4.87
CA GLU A 49 7.69 2.07 -4.65
C GLU A 49 7.61 1.70 -3.17
N SER A 50 7.88 2.65 -2.25
CA SER A 50 7.90 2.40 -0.79
C SER A 50 6.56 1.94 -0.20
N ILE A 51 5.47 2.20 -0.91
CA ILE A 51 4.12 1.81 -0.52
C ILE A 51 3.44 0.95 -1.59
N ASN A 52 4.20 0.53 -2.61
CA ASN A 52 3.72 -0.12 -3.83
C ASN A 52 2.45 0.56 -4.38
N GLY A 53 2.50 1.88 -4.55
CA GLY A 53 1.30 2.67 -4.72
C GLY A 53 1.56 4.05 -5.29
N PHE A 54 0.59 4.95 -5.12
CA PHE A 54 0.67 6.32 -5.64
C PHE A 54 0.48 7.33 -4.53
N ILE A 55 1.30 8.38 -4.54
CA ILE A 55 1.05 9.60 -3.79
C ILE A 55 0.34 10.60 -4.72
N PHE A 56 -0.69 11.24 -4.21
CA PHE A 56 -1.52 12.19 -4.93
C PHE A 56 -1.46 13.57 -4.32
N LEU A 57 -1.52 14.59 -5.18
CA LEU A 57 -1.73 15.96 -4.77
C LEU A 57 -2.92 16.58 -5.50
N THR A 58 -3.73 17.29 -4.71
CA THR A 58 -4.70 18.24 -5.25
C THR A 58 -4.01 19.55 -5.65
N PRO A 59 -4.67 20.44 -6.44
CA PRO A 59 -4.12 21.76 -6.79
C PRO A 59 -3.73 22.63 -5.59
N LYS A 60 -4.35 22.37 -4.43
CA LYS A 60 -4.10 23.07 -3.16
C LYS A 60 -2.90 22.49 -2.40
N GLY A 61 -2.32 21.39 -2.85
CA GLY A 61 -1.23 20.68 -2.18
C GLY A 61 -1.69 19.75 -1.06
N LYS A 62 -2.99 19.39 -0.99
CA LYS A 62 -3.43 18.32 -0.09
C LYS A 62 -2.97 16.96 -0.61
N LEU A 63 -2.47 16.14 0.30
CA LEU A 63 -1.93 14.81 0.03
C LEU A 63 -2.98 13.71 0.24
N SER A 64 -2.92 12.69 -0.59
CA SER A 64 -3.55 11.40 -0.36
C SER A 64 -2.68 10.29 -0.97
N ALA A 65 -2.98 9.03 -0.65
CA ALA A 65 -2.28 7.89 -1.22
C ALA A 65 -3.24 6.79 -1.66
N LEU A 66 -2.83 6.03 -2.68
CA LEU A 66 -3.44 4.77 -3.08
C LEU A 66 -2.42 3.66 -2.86
N PHE A 67 -2.76 2.72 -1.99
CA PHE A 67 -2.01 1.49 -1.77
C PHE A 67 -2.61 0.41 -2.64
N THR A 68 -1.75 -0.37 -3.32
CA THR A 68 -2.16 -1.46 -4.19
C THR A 68 -1.35 -2.71 -3.87
N VAL A 69 -2.04 -3.79 -3.56
CA VAL A 69 -1.43 -5.08 -3.21
C VAL A 69 -2.00 -6.16 -4.13
N SER A 70 -1.13 -6.99 -4.70
CA SER A 70 -1.56 -8.15 -5.47
C SER A 70 -2.11 -9.24 -4.55
N GLU A 71 -2.93 -10.14 -5.08
CA GLU A 71 -3.45 -11.29 -4.33
C GLU A 71 -2.35 -12.13 -3.69
N GLU A 72 -1.27 -12.43 -4.41
CA GLU A 72 -0.13 -13.21 -3.91
C GLU A 72 0.51 -12.58 -2.67
N ILE A 73 0.67 -11.25 -2.67
CA ILE A 73 1.29 -10.52 -1.57
C ILE A 73 0.30 -10.34 -0.41
N PHE A 74 -0.98 -10.11 -0.72
CA PHE A 74 -2.01 -9.80 0.25
C PHE A 74 -2.17 -10.93 1.28
N GLU A 75 -2.38 -12.18 0.84
CA GLU A 75 -2.63 -13.28 1.79
C GLU A 75 -1.47 -13.46 2.78
N GLY A 76 -0.22 -13.42 2.29
CA GLY A 76 0.96 -13.60 3.14
C GLY A 76 1.15 -12.47 4.15
N LEU A 77 1.20 -11.22 3.66
CA LEU A 77 1.48 -10.06 4.52
C LEU A 77 0.32 -9.75 5.47
N HIS A 78 -0.93 -9.88 5.00
CA HIS A 78 -2.10 -9.52 5.80
C HIS A 78 -2.25 -10.42 7.02
N TRP A 79 -2.14 -11.74 6.85
CA TRP A 79 -2.18 -12.67 7.97
C TRP A 79 -0.97 -12.56 8.89
N GLN A 80 0.20 -12.21 8.36
CA GLN A 80 1.37 -11.91 9.19
C GLN A 80 1.08 -10.73 10.13
N PHE A 81 0.56 -9.61 9.60
CA PHE A 81 0.26 -8.44 10.43
C PHE A 81 -0.82 -8.70 11.47
N ILE A 82 -1.85 -9.49 11.14
CA ILE A 82 -2.86 -9.91 12.13
C ILE A 82 -2.19 -10.68 13.27
N GLY A 83 -1.33 -11.65 12.97
CA GLY A 83 -0.64 -12.43 13.99
C GLY A 83 0.32 -11.58 14.86
N ASP A 84 0.93 -10.55 14.29
CA ASP A 84 1.79 -9.62 15.04
C ASP A 84 0.95 -8.69 15.95
N LEU A 85 -0.19 -8.20 15.46
CA LEU A 85 -1.16 -7.45 16.27
C LEU A 85 -1.73 -8.27 17.42
N GLU A 86 -2.02 -9.56 17.23
CA GLU A 86 -2.50 -10.43 18.29
C GLU A 86 -1.47 -10.60 19.43
N LYS A 87 -0.19 -10.78 19.08
CA LYS A 87 0.90 -10.85 20.05
C LYS A 87 1.02 -9.54 20.82
N GLU A 88 0.94 -8.42 20.11
CA GLU A 88 1.07 -7.10 20.69
C GLU A 88 -0.16 -6.72 21.54
N ALA A 89 -1.36 -7.15 21.17
CA ALA A 89 -2.57 -6.98 21.97
C ALA A 89 -2.53 -7.80 23.27
N ALA A 90 -1.83 -8.94 23.27
CA ALA A 90 -1.65 -9.76 24.47
C ALA A 90 -0.73 -9.10 25.51
N THR A 91 0.20 -8.25 25.07
CA THR A 91 1.16 -7.53 25.92
C THR A 91 0.73 -6.08 26.21
N ASN A 92 0.04 -5.45 25.26
CA ASN A 92 -0.39 -4.05 25.31
C ASN A 92 -1.90 -3.92 25.04
N LYS A 93 -2.64 -3.40 26.03
CA LYS A 93 -4.11 -3.23 25.98
C LYS A 93 -4.61 -2.11 25.04
N GLN A 94 -3.72 -1.44 24.32
CA GLN A 94 -4.07 -0.32 23.43
C GLN A 94 -4.63 -0.76 22.08
N ILE A 95 -4.29 -1.98 21.61
CA ILE A 95 -4.84 -2.53 20.37
C ILE A 95 -6.22 -3.11 20.65
N SER A 96 -7.25 -2.58 19.98
CA SER A 96 -8.62 -3.04 20.19
C SER A 96 -8.87 -4.39 19.50
N SER A 97 -9.55 -5.33 20.17
CA SER A 97 -9.94 -6.60 19.54
C SER A 97 -10.93 -6.40 18.38
N SER A 98 -11.72 -5.32 18.43
CA SER A 98 -12.57 -4.89 17.31
C SER A 98 -11.76 -4.53 16.07
N PHE A 99 -10.59 -3.92 16.24
CA PHE A 99 -9.72 -3.55 15.13
C PHE A 99 -9.09 -4.79 14.47
N ILE A 100 -8.58 -5.73 15.27
CA ILE A 100 -8.06 -7.01 14.75
C ILE A 100 -9.15 -7.72 13.94
N LYS A 101 -10.37 -7.78 14.46
CA LYS A 101 -11.52 -8.36 13.77
C LYS A 101 -11.86 -7.66 12.45
N GLU A 102 -11.70 -6.35 12.35
CA GLU A 102 -11.88 -5.62 11.08
C GLU A 102 -10.86 -6.04 10.01
N LEU A 103 -9.64 -6.40 10.42
CA LEU A 103 -8.62 -6.92 9.51
C LEU A 103 -8.93 -8.37 9.11
N GLU A 104 -9.28 -9.25 10.06
CA GLU A 104 -9.67 -10.64 9.79
C GLU A 104 -10.86 -10.75 8.83
N GLU A 105 -11.81 -9.81 8.93
CA GLU A 105 -12.99 -9.74 8.05
C GLU A 105 -12.71 -9.01 6.73
N ASN A 106 -11.44 -8.68 6.43
CA ASN A 106 -11.01 -7.95 5.23
C ASN A 106 -11.78 -6.64 5.02
N ARG A 107 -12.10 -5.93 6.11
CA ARG A 107 -12.73 -4.60 6.06
C ARG A 107 -11.71 -3.47 5.97
N LYS A 108 -10.48 -3.73 6.40
CA LYS A 108 -9.37 -2.77 6.38
C LYS A 108 -8.08 -3.42 5.88
N LEU A 109 -7.20 -2.59 5.31
CA LEU A 109 -5.83 -2.91 4.93
C LEU A 109 -4.87 -2.03 5.72
N LEU A 110 -3.83 -2.63 6.28
CA LEU A 110 -2.71 -1.92 6.91
C LEU A 110 -1.79 -1.35 5.83
N CYS A 111 -1.60 -0.03 5.86
CA CYS A 111 -0.93 0.74 4.82
C CYS A 111 0.18 1.59 5.43
N PHE A 112 1.34 0.97 5.65
CA PHE A 112 2.46 1.65 6.28
C PHE A 112 3.26 2.49 5.27
N PRO A 113 3.62 3.74 5.60
CA PRO A 113 4.43 4.59 4.75
C PRO A 113 5.95 4.31 4.84
N PHE A 114 6.34 3.19 5.44
CA PHE A 114 7.73 2.82 5.72
C PHE A 114 8.01 1.35 5.36
N TYR A 115 9.23 1.07 4.90
CA TYR A 115 9.71 -0.27 4.60
C TYR A 115 10.81 -0.72 5.55
N GLY A 116 10.70 -1.97 6.01
CA GLY A 116 11.72 -2.66 6.80
C GLY A 116 11.09 -3.64 7.79
N ASN A 117 11.68 -4.84 7.92
CA ASN A 117 11.13 -5.94 8.73
C ASN A 117 10.96 -5.63 10.23
N ASP A 118 11.53 -4.52 10.72
CA ASP A 118 11.49 -4.13 12.14
C ASP A 118 10.83 -2.76 12.37
N GLN A 119 10.25 -2.16 11.32
CA GLN A 119 9.55 -0.88 11.43
C GLN A 119 8.06 -1.14 11.62
N HIS A 120 7.66 -1.38 12.86
CA HIS A 120 6.27 -1.33 13.26
C HIS A 120 5.97 0.03 13.90
N PRO A 121 4.78 0.60 13.66
CA PRO A 121 4.37 1.77 14.41
C PRO A 121 4.21 1.42 15.90
N LEU A 122 4.19 2.44 16.75
CA LEU A 122 3.83 2.24 18.15
C LEU A 122 2.44 1.59 18.24
N PRO A 123 2.16 0.73 19.24
CA PRO A 123 0.88 0.03 19.36
C PRO A 123 -0.36 0.91 19.21
N GLU A 124 -0.33 2.12 19.77
CA GLU A 124 -1.38 3.13 19.68
C GLU A 124 -1.57 3.76 18.27
N GLU A 125 -0.62 3.57 17.36
CA GLU A 125 -0.60 4.16 16.02
C GLU A 125 -1.02 3.18 14.92
N TRP A 126 -1.17 1.88 15.20
CA TRP A 126 -1.54 0.89 14.18
C TRP A 126 -2.85 1.22 13.47
N GLU A 127 -3.88 1.60 14.23
CA GLU A 127 -5.20 1.94 13.68
C GLU A 127 -5.14 3.15 12.74
N LYS A 128 -4.16 4.06 12.93
CA LYS A 128 -3.97 5.24 12.06
C LYS A 128 -3.65 4.86 10.63
N TYR A 129 -2.95 3.74 10.44
CA TYR A 129 -2.50 3.25 9.14
C TYR A 129 -3.46 2.22 8.53
N ALA A 130 -4.62 1.99 9.15
CA ALA A 130 -5.59 1.03 8.65
C ALA A 130 -6.71 1.72 7.89
N TYR A 131 -6.73 1.53 6.58
CA TYR A 131 -7.69 2.17 5.68
C TYR A 131 -8.71 1.17 5.15
N PRO A 132 -9.92 1.61 4.75
CA PRO A 132 -10.91 0.74 4.16
C PRO A 132 -10.33 -0.03 2.96
N LEU A 133 -10.53 -1.35 2.97
CA LEU A 133 -10.12 -2.23 1.89
C LEU A 133 -11.20 -2.27 0.80
N GLU A 134 -10.80 -2.09 -0.44
CA GLU A 134 -11.59 -2.34 -1.63
C GLU A 134 -10.91 -3.47 -2.44
N ILE A 135 -11.71 -4.35 -3.04
CA ILE A 135 -11.20 -5.41 -3.91
C ILE A 135 -11.56 -5.05 -5.35
N LEU A 136 -10.54 -4.92 -6.19
CA LEU A 136 -10.71 -4.62 -7.60
C LEU A 136 -10.39 -5.86 -8.43
N GLN A 137 -11.43 -6.42 -9.06
CA GLN A 137 -11.29 -7.52 -10.01
C GLN A 137 -11.03 -6.97 -11.41
N GLY A 138 -9.77 -7.01 -11.86
CA GLY A 138 -9.39 -6.79 -13.25
C GLY A 138 -8.97 -8.09 -13.93
N GLU A 139 -7.93 -8.02 -14.76
CA GLU A 139 -7.19 -9.19 -15.26
C GLU A 139 -6.56 -9.98 -14.10
N ASN A 140 -6.11 -9.26 -13.07
CA ASN A 140 -5.72 -9.79 -11.76
C ASN A 140 -6.61 -9.23 -10.64
N ILE A 141 -6.56 -9.84 -9.45
CA ILE A 141 -7.20 -9.33 -8.25
C ILE A 141 -6.24 -8.36 -7.54
N TYR A 142 -6.73 -7.15 -7.27
CA TYR A 142 -5.99 -6.14 -6.51
C TYR A 142 -6.73 -5.79 -5.23
N TYR A 143 -6.00 -5.78 -4.14
CA TYR A 143 -6.43 -5.28 -2.84
C TYR A 143 -5.96 -3.84 -2.73
N ILE A 144 -6.90 -2.90 -2.71
CA ILE A 144 -6.63 -1.48 -2.82
C ILE A 144 -7.17 -0.71 -1.62
N ALA A 145 -6.44 0.31 -1.19
CA ALA A 145 -6.89 1.21 -0.13
C ALA A 145 -6.53 2.65 -0.45
N TYR A 146 -7.55 3.51 -0.45
CA TYR A 146 -7.38 4.94 -0.65
C TYR A 146 -7.29 5.69 0.70
N ALA A 147 -6.09 6.14 1.03
CA ALA A 147 -5.79 6.91 2.22
C ALA A 147 -5.98 8.41 1.96
N ARG A 148 -7.02 9.00 2.55
CA ARG A 148 -7.27 10.46 2.49
C ARG A 148 -6.46 11.20 3.54
N ASP A 149 -6.05 12.42 3.20
CA ASP A 149 -5.43 13.38 4.12
C ASP A 149 -4.25 12.78 4.90
N ILE A 150 -3.33 12.12 4.18
CA ILE A 150 -2.12 11.54 4.77
C ILE A 150 -1.22 12.63 5.36
N ASP A 151 -0.55 12.32 6.46
CA ASP A 151 0.27 13.27 7.24
C ASP A 151 1.73 12.84 7.42
N TYR A 152 2.13 11.71 6.84
CA TYR A 152 3.49 11.20 6.89
C TYR A 152 4.44 11.83 5.84
N ILE A 153 3.95 12.79 5.05
CA ILE A 153 4.76 13.65 4.16
C ILE A 153 4.57 15.09 4.63
N ASP A 154 5.66 15.80 4.91
CA ASP A 154 5.59 17.17 5.43
C ASP A 154 5.02 18.15 4.38
N PRO A 155 3.85 18.79 4.61
CA PRO A 155 3.24 19.71 3.67
C PRO A 155 4.02 21.03 3.50
N VAL A 156 4.95 21.36 4.40
CA VAL A 156 5.80 22.57 4.31
C VAL A 156 6.72 22.50 3.08
N GLU A 157 7.07 21.30 2.63
CA GLU A 157 7.90 21.07 1.45
C GLU A 157 7.11 21.17 0.13
N ILE A 158 5.77 21.30 0.19
CA ILE A 158 4.92 21.28 -0.98
C ILE A 158 4.62 22.70 -1.49
N TYR A 159 5.18 23.01 -2.65
CA TYR A 159 4.84 24.19 -3.43
C TYR A 159 3.69 23.89 -4.40
N SER A 160 2.46 24.07 -3.94
CA SER A 160 1.25 23.67 -4.70
C SER A 160 1.07 24.39 -6.04
N PHE A 161 0.40 23.71 -6.98
CA PHE A 161 0.09 24.26 -8.30
C PHE A 161 -0.66 25.61 -8.25
N GLU A 162 -1.62 25.77 -7.33
CA GLU A 162 -2.30 27.06 -7.15
C GLU A 162 -1.33 28.18 -6.70
N LYS A 163 -0.37 27.89 -5.80
CA LYS A 163 0.66 28.86 -5.40
C LYS A 163 1.55 29.23 -6.59
N TYR A 164 1.91 28.25 -7.42
CA TYR A 164 2.66 28.48 -8.66
C TYR A 164 1.93 29.40 -9.64
N GLN A 165 0.63 29.17 -9.88
CA GLN A 165 -0.15 29.97 -10.81
C GLN A 165 -0.32 31.44 -10.36
N ARG A 166 -0.45 31.70 -9.06
CA ARG A 166 -0.61 33.07 -8.53
C ARG A 166 0.62 33.94 -8.74
N LYS A 167 1.82 33.36 -8.75
CA LYS A 167 3.09 34.09 -8.97
C LYS A 167 3.32 34.47 -10.44
N LYS A 168 2.62 33.83 -11.37
CA LYS A 168 2.72 34.12 -12.82
C LYS A 168 1.76 35.23 -13.29
N LYS A 169 0.86 35.68 -12.42
CA LYS A 169 -0.04 36.83 -12.68
C LYS A 169 0.54 38.07 -12.05
#